data_AF-E9EHH6-F1
#
_entry.id   AF-E9EHH6-F1
#
_cell.length_a   1.000
_cell.length_b   1.000
_cell.length_c   1.000
_cell.angle_alpha   90.00
_cell.angle_beta   90.00
_cell.angle_gamma   90.00
#
_symmetry.space_group_name_H-M   'P 1'
#
loop_
_entity.id
_entity.type
_entity.pdbx_description
1 polymer ?
#
loop_
_entity_poly.entity_id
_entity_poly.type
_entity_poly.pdbx_seq_one_letter_code
_entity_poly.pdbx_strand_id
1 'polypeptide(L)'
;MLGRIRSSTPAGINLRTDFFDDIFIPFEELPQGAEYNHSEQLWIWNLEDDRLFYDNHEMVRFQVIDEEWHDQTPAGPTQGEEAPAKTPYRIKGSMAREGLGACLWWDGA
;
A
#
# COMPACT_ATOMS: atom_id res chain seq x y z
N MET A 1 12.02 -3.01 1.33
CA MET A 1 12.01 -1.81 2.20
C MET A 1 11.10 -2.05 3.39
N LEU A 2 11.23 -1.21 4.42
CA LEU A 2 10.31 -1.16 5.54
C LEU A 2 9.45 0.09 5.45
N GLY A 3 8.18 -0.01 5.82
CA GLY A 3 7.24 1.08 5.85
C GLY A 3 6.17 0.82 6.89
N ARG A 4 5.31 1.81 7.12
CA ARG A 4 4.23 1.76 8.09
C ARG A 4 2.89 1.91 7.38
N ILE A 5 1.92 1.07 7.73
CA ILE A 5 0.57 1.18 7.16
C ILE A 5 -0.05 2.51 7.61
N ARG A 6 -0.46 3.32 6.64
CA ARG A 6 -1.16 4.58 6.86
C ARG A 6 -2.67 4.36 6.85
N SER A 7 -3.14 3.66 5.83
CA SER A 7 -4.56 3.33 5.64
C SER A 7 -4.71 2.19 4.63
N SER A 8 -5.82 1.49 4.73
CA SER A 8 -6.24 0.47 3.77
C SER A 8 -7.54 0.89 3.10
N THR A 9 -7.67 0.54 1.83
CA THR A 9 -8.88 0.77 1.02
C THR A 9 -9.17 -0.50 0.21
N PRO A 10 -10.36 -0.63 -0.41
CA PRO A 10 -10.63 -1.75 -1.31
C PRO A 10 -9.68 -1.84 -2.52
N ALA A 11 -9.01 -0.75 -2.87
CA ALA A 11 -8.02 -0.75 -3.95
C ALA A 11 -6.64 -1.30 -3.51
N GLY A 12 -6.34 -1.31 -2.21
CA GLY A 12 -5.03 -1.68 -1.69
C GLY A 12 -4.64 -0.95 -0.41
N ILE A 13 -3.36 -1.01 -0.07
CA ILE A 13 -2.77 -0.50 1.17
C ILE A 13 -1.87 0.70 0.88
N ASN A 14 -2.08 1.81 1.59
CA ASN A 14 -1.21 2.97 1.54
C ASN A 14 -0.18 2.90 2.66
N LEU A 15 1.09 3.05 2.31
CA LEU A 15 2.22 3.03 3.23
C LEU A 15 2.89 4.39 3.31
N ARG A 16 3.62 4.58 4.40
CA ARG A 16 4.56 5.69 4.56
C ARG A 16 5.87 5.23 5.17
N THR A 17 6.91 5.99 4.95
CA THR A 17 8.19 5.95 5.66
C THR A 17 8.34 7.24 6.46
N ASP A 18 9.51 7.45 7.08
CA ASP A 18 9.77 8.66 7.85
C ASP A 18 9.87 9.93 6.98
N PHE A 19 10.23 9.79 5.70
CA PHE A 19 10.47 10.92 4.79
C PHE A 19 9.57 10.94 3.55
N PHE A 20 8.83 9.86 3.27
CA PHE A 20 8.00 9.73 2.06
C PHE A 20 6.70 8.99 2.37
N ASP A 21 5.55 9.50 1.91
CA ASP A 21 4.22 9.03 2.32
C ASP A 21 3.28 8.60 1.17
N ASP A 22 3.78 8.59 -0.07
CA ASP A 22 3.01 8.19 -1.25
C ASP A 22 3.49 6.86 -1.84
N ILE A 23 3.31 5.81 -1.04
CA ILE A 23 3.62 4.42 -1.40
C ILE A 23 2.32 3.63 -1.41
N PHE A 24 2.04 2.93 -2.50
CA PHE A 24 0.81 2.16 -2.66
C PHE A 24 1.08 0.70 -3.03
N ILE A 25 0.44 -0.21 -2.29
CA ILE A 25 0.42 -1.63 -2.57
C ILE A 25 -0.98 -1.95 -3.10
N PRO A 26 -1.15 -2.19 -4.40
CA PRO A 26 -2.45 -2.56 -4.95
C PRO A 26 -2.86 -3.96 -4.44
N PHE A 27 -4.16 -4.24 -4.42
CA PHE A 27 -4.65 -5.51 -3.88
C PHE A 27 -4.15 -6.74 -4.66
N GLU A 28 -3.87 -6.59 -5.95
CA GLU A 28 -3.32 -7.66 -6.78
C GLU A 28 -1.89 -8.05 -6.37
N GLU A 29 -1.21 -7.18 -5.65
CA GLU A 29 0.14 -7.38 -5.13
C GLU A 29 0.16 -7.77 -3.64
N LEU A 30 -1.01 -8.17 -3.12
CA LEU A 30 -1.12 -8.85 -1.84
C LEU A 30 -1.03 -10.37 -2.02
N PRO A 31 -0.74 -11.13 -0.96
CA PRO A 31 -0.77 -12.58 -1.01
C PRO A 31 -2.12 -13.13 -1.51
N GLN A 32 -2.07 -14.27 -2.19
CA GLN A 32 -3.28 -14.94 -2.67
C GLN A 32 -4.21 -15.28 -1.49
N GLY A 33 -5.51 -15.00 -1.66
CA GLY A 33 -6.52 -15.21 -0.62
C GLY A 33 -6.63 -14.06 0.39
N ALA A 34 -5.94 -12.93 0.15
CA ALA A 34 -6.20 -11.71 0.91
C ALA A 34 -7.59 -11.13 0.60
N GLU A 35 -8.32 -10.76 1.65
CA GLU A 35 -9.67 -10.24 1.60
C GLU A 35 -9.75 -8.89 2.32
N TYR A 36 -10.57 -7.99 1.78
CA TYR A 36 -10.80 -6.69 2.40
C TYR A 36 -11.99 -6.72 3.35
N ASN A 37 -11.78 -6.39 4.62
CA ASN A 37 -12.84 -6.22 5.61
C ASN A 37 -13.36 -4.77 5.56
N HIS A 38 -14.57 -4.58 5.03
CA HIS A 38 -15.21 -3.26 4.96
C HIS A 38 -15.55 -2.65 6.33
N SER A 39 -15.84 -3.48 7.33
CA SER A 39 -16.23 -3.02 8.68
C SER A 39 -15.02 -2.47 9.44
N GLU A 40 -13.88 -3.14 9.31
CA GLU A 40 -12.63 -2.77 10.00
C GLU A 40 -11.70 -1.90 9.14
N GLN A 41 -12.00 -1.77 7.85
CA GLN A 41 -11.22 -1.03 6.85
C GLN A 41 -9.76 -1.49 6.79
N LEU A 42 -9.55 -2.81 6.75
CA LEU A 42 -8.24 -3.45 6.71
C LEU A 42 -8.25 -4.66 5.77
N TRP A 43 -7.06 -5.10 5.38
CA TRP A 43 -6.88 -6.34 4.64
C TRP A 43 -6.56 -7.49 5.59
N ILE A 44 -7.09 -8.67 5.30
CA ILE A 44 -6.88 -9.90 6.05
C ILE A 44 -6.33 -10.93 5.09
N TRP A 45 -5.21 -11.55 5.42
CA TRP A 45 -4.72 -12.72 4.71
C TRP A 45 -5.16 -13.99 5.45
N ASN A 46 -6.03 -14.75 4.80
CA ASN A 46 -6.57 -16.00 5.36
C ASN A 46 -5.64 -17.17 5.01
N LEU A 47 -4.96 -17.71 6.02
CA LEU A 47 -4.26 -18.99 5.95
C LEU A 47 -5.22 -20.12 6.40
N GLU A 48 -4.85 -21.37 6.17
CA GLU A 48 -5.73 -22.52 6.50
C GLU A 48 -6.14 -22.56 7.97
N ASP A 49 -5.21 -22.23 8.88
CA ASP A 49 -5.41 -22.30 10.33
C ASP A 49 -5.44 -20.93 11.03
N ASP A 50 -5.03 -19.86 10.34
CA ASP A 50 -4.80 -18.55 10.94
C ASP A 50 -5.27 -17.38 10.06
N ARG A 51 -5.56 -16.25 10.70
CA ARG A 51 -5.89 -14.99 10.01
C ARG A 51 -4.86 -13.93 10.36
N LEU A 52 -4.20 -13.41 9.34
CA LEU A 52 -3.17 -12.39 9.48
C LEU A 52 -3.71 -11.03 9.04
N PHE A 53 -3.62 -10.04 9.93
CA PHE A 53 -4.25 -8.74 9.75
C PHE A 53 -3.22 -7.68 9.33
N TYR A 54 -3.56 -6.89 8.32
CA TYR A 54 -2.79 -5.71 7.92
C TYR A 54 -3.28 -4.47 8.68
N ASP A 55 -2.92 -4.39 9.96
CA ASP A 55 -3.39 -3.33 10.85
C ASP A 55 -2.79 -1.95 10.55
N ASN A 56 -3.61 -0.91 10.75
CA ASN A 56 -3.12 0.45 10.63
C ASN A 56 -1.99 0.72 11.65
N HIS A 57 -0.99 1.47 11.22
CA HIS A 57 0.23 1.76 11.99
C HIS A 57 1.15 0.57 12.24
N GLU A 58 0.90 -0.59 11.63
CA GLU A 58 1.81 -1.72 11.71
C GLU A 58 3.02 -1.56 10.79
N MET A 59 4.16 -2.13 11.19
CA MET A 59 5.38 -2.12 10.39
C MET A 59 5.36 -3.27 9.38
N VAL A 60 5.57 -2.94 8.12
CA VAL A 60 5.53 -3.91 7.01
C VAL A 60 6.82 -3.91 6.22
N ARG A 61 7.18 -5.09 5.71
CA ARG A 61 8.21 -5.28 4.70
C ARG A 61 7.54 -5.39 3.33
N PHE A 62 7.98 -4.57 2.40
CA PHE A 62 7.45 -4.56 1.03
C PHE A 62 8.58 -4.48 0.01
N GLN A 63 8.33 -4.97 -1.19
CA GLN A 63 9.22 -4.84 -2.33
C GLN A 63 8.74 -3.68 -3.21
N VAL A 64 9.64 -2.79 -3.65
CA VAL A 64 9.31 -1.80 -4.69
C VAL A 64 9.29 -2.52 -6.03
N ILE A 65 8.22 -2.35 -6.80
CA ILE A 65 8.05 -2.99 -8.11
C ILE A 65 7.95 -1.99 -9.26
N ASP A 66 7.49 -0.77 -8.99
CA ASP A 66 7.35 0.27 -10.00
C ASP A 66 7.38 1.67 -9.38
N GLU A 67 7.61 2.67 -10.21
CA GLU A 67 7.62 4.08 -9.84
C GLU A 67 6.89 4.94 -10.86
N GLU A 68 6.08 5.87 -10.38
CA GLU A 68 5.28 6.77 -11.21
C GLU A 68 5.70 8.22 -10.98
N TRP A 69 5.97 8.92 -12.09
CA TRP A 69 6.31 10.34 -12.12
C TRP A 69 5.20 11.10 -12.82
N HIS A 70 4.72 12.16 -12.18
CA HIS A 70 3.61 12.96 -12.70
C HIS A 70 4.06 14.40 -12.90
N ASP A 71 3.96 14.88 -14.15
CA ASP A 71 4.27 16.26 -14.50
C ASP A 71 3.40 17.24 -13.68
N GLN A 72 4.07 18.18 -13.01
CA GLN A 72 3.45 19.22 -12.18
C GLN A 72 3.32 20.55 -12.91
N THR A 73 3.58 20.58 -14.23
CA THR A 73 3.39 21.77 -15.05
C THR A 73 1.95 22.28 -14.89
N PRO A 74 1.75 23.53 -14.44
CA PRO A 74 0.41 24.06 -14.25
C PRO A 74 -0.38 23.99 -15.55
N ALA A 75 -1.61 23.49 -15.45
CA ALA A 75 -2.53 23.52 -16.57
C ALA A 75 -2.77 24.98 -16.99
N GLY A 76 -2.72 25.26 -18.30
CA GLY A 76 -3.00 26.59 -18.83
C GLY A 76 -4.43 27.05 -18.50
N PRO A 77 -4.75 28.34 -18.68
CA PRO A 77 -6.01 28.96 -18.25
C PRO A 77 -7.29 28.32 -18.83
N THR A 78 -7.18 27.48 -19.86
CA THR A 78 -8.28 26.77 -20.52
C THR A 78 -8.47 25.31 -20.07
N GLN A 79 -7.59 24.77 -19.21
CA GLN A 79 -7.62 23.37 -18.76
C GLN A 79 -7.85 23.21 -17.24
N GLY A 80 -8.19 24.29 -16.55
CA GLY A 80 -7.97 24.45 -15.11
C GLY A 80 -8.92 23.76 -14.13
N GLU A 81 -9.87 22.91 -14.52
CA GLU A 81 -10.93 22.49 -13.56
C GLU A 81 -11.21 20.98 -13.40
N GLU A 82 -10.69 20.08 -14.24
CA GLU A 82 -11.27 18.71 -14.26
C GLU A 82 -10.44 17.59 -13.63
N ALA A 83 -9.13 17.77 -13.37
CA ALA A 83 -8.30 16.71 -12.79
C ALA A 83 -7.77 17.08 -11.40
N PRO A 84 -8.00 16.27 -10.36
CA PRO A 84 -7.33 16.47 -9.08
C PRO A 84 -5.81 16.41 -9.28
N ALA A 85 -5.09 17.32 -8.61
CA ALA A 85 -3.63 17.34 -8.66
C ALA A 85 -3.07 15.99 -8.21
N LYS A 86 -2.40 15.29 -9.13
CA LYS A 86 -1.68 14.06 -8.81
C LYS A 86 -0.39 14.43 -8.07
N THR A 87 -0.04 13.64 -7.08
CA THR A 87 1.26 13.73 -6.41
C THR A 87 2.39 13.63 -7.45
N PRO A 88 3.52 14.34 -7.28
CA PRO A 88 4.58 14.38 -8.28
C PRO A 88 5.31 13.04 -8.46
N TYR A 89 5.41 12.27 -7.39
CA TYR A 89 6.12 11.00 -7.36
C TYR A 89 5.37 10.02 -6.48
N ARG A 90 5.16 8.81 -6.99
CA ARG A 90 4.46 7.73 -6.30
C ARG A 90 5.22 6.43 -6.49
N ILE A 91 5.30 5.64 -5.42
CA ILE A 91 5.92 4.32 -5.46
C ILE A 91 4.84 3.26 -5.44
N LYS A 92 4.95 2.27 -6.34
CA LYS A 92 4.15 1.06 -6.31
C LYS A 92 4.97 -0.08 -5.71
N GLY A 93 4.39 -0.76 -4.71
CA GLY A 93 5.04 -1.88 -4.05
C GLY A 93 4.23 -3.17 -4.10
N SER A 94 4.84 -4.24 -3.59
CA SER A 94 4.27 -5.57 -3.48
C SER A 94 4.57 -6.22 -2.13
N MET A 95 3.63 -7.05 -1.67
CA MET A 95 3.73 -7.91 -0.49
C MET A 95 3.36 -9.37 -0.79
N ALA A 96 3.26 -9.75 -2.07
CA ALA A 96 2.78 -11.07 -2.47
C ALA A 96 3.75 -12.22 -2.18
N ARG A 97 5.04 -11.92 -1.95
CA ARG A 97 6.09 -12.94 -1.72
C ARG A 97 6.26 -13.25 -0.25
N GLU A 98 6.67 -14.48 0.04
CA GLU A 98 7.05 -14.92 1.39
C GLU A 98 8.11 -14.01 2.02
N GLY A 99 7.98 -13.75 3.32
CA GLY A 99 8.84 -12.82 4.06
C GLY A 99 8.50 -11.35 3.87
N LEU A 100 7.45 -11.01 3.10
CA LEU A 100 6.86 -9.66 3.00
C LEU A 100 5.57 -9.56 3.83
N GLY A 101 4.99 -8.36 3.91
CA GLY A 101 3.82 -8.10 4.75
C GLY A 101 4.21 -7.61 6.14
N ALA A 102 3.37 -7.79 7.16
CA ALA A 102 3.66 -7.29 8.50
C ALA A 102 4.88 -8.00 9.10
N CYS A 103 5.78 -7.23 9.72
CA CYS A 103 7.03 -7.77 10.26
C CYS A 103 6.76 -8.80 11.37
N LEU A 104 5.72 -8.54 12.18
CA LEU A 104 5.29 -9.42 13.27
C LEU A 104 4.94 -10.86 12.84
N TRP A 105 4.63 -11.10 11.57
CA TRP A 105 4.34 -12.45 11.06
C TRP A 105 5.57 -13.33 10.96
N TRP A 106 6.74 -12.70 10.86
CA TRP A 106 8.01 -13.36 10.59
C TRP A 106 8.95 -13.30 11.81
N ASP A 107 8.64 -12.47 12.81
CA ASP A 107 9.40 -12.34 14.04
C ASP A 107 9.08 -13.54 14.97
N GLY A 108 9.86 -14.62 14.83
CA GLY A 108 9.67 -15.87 15.58
C GLY A 108 10.07 -17.14 14.82
N ALA A 109 10.43 -17.02 13.54
CA ALA A 109 11.04 -18.09 12.73
C ALA A 109 12.57 -18.17 12.93
#